data_AF-A0AAW5SB12-F1
#
_entry.id   AF-A0AAW5SB12-F1
#
_cell.length_a   1.000
_cell.length_b   1.000
_cell.length_c   1.000
_cell.angle_alpha   90.00
_cell.angle_beta   90.00
_cell.angle_gamma   90.00
#
_symmetry.space_group_name_H-M   'P 1'
#
loop_
_entity.id
_entity.type
_entity.pdbx_description
1 polymer ?
#
loop_
_entity_poly.entity_id
_entity_poly.type
_entity_poly.pdbx_seq_one_letter_code
_entity_poly.pdbx_strand_id
1 'polypeptide(L)' 'MDEKFESFIAAATALMRRAEALPIVAANAQASQRIAAAITDVSKMRHIDINDPKLLVEVVDGKLGEVQDALATAKASSR' A
#
# COMPACT_ATOMS: atom_id res chain seq x y z
N MET A 1 10.43 17.34 7.61
CA MET A 1 10.49 16.05 6.88
C MET A 1 11.08 16.31 5.49
N ASP A 2 11.98 15.46 5.01
CA ASP A 2 12.70 15.63 3.72
C ASP A 2 11.73 15.56 2.52
N GLU A 3 11.87 16.45 1.52
CA GLU A 3 10.99 16.49 0.33
C GLU A 3 10.97 15.16 -0.44
N LYS A 4 12.09 14.42 -0.45
CA LYS A 4 12.20 13.11 -1.09
C LYS A 4 11.40 12.05 -0.33
N PHE A 5 11.33 12.18 1.00
CA PHE A 5 10.55 11.29 1.86
C PHE A 5 9.06 11.42 1.58
N GLU A 6 8.55 12.66 1.53
CA GLU A 6 7.15 12.94 1.19
C GLU A 6 6.79 12.46 -0.22
N SER A 7 7.71 12.67 -1.17
CA SER A 7 7.54 12.21 -2.55
C SER A 7 7.48 10.69 -2.66
N PHE A 8 8.32 9.97 -1.91
CA PHE A 8 8.32 8.51 -1.87
C PHE A 8 7.01 7.96 -1.30
N ILE A 9 6.57 8.47 -0.14
CA ILE A 9 5.29 8.04 0.45
C ILE A 9 4.12 8.34 -0.50
N ALA A 10 4.12 9.51 -1.16
CA ALA A 10 3.11 9.85 -2.15
C ALA A 10 3.08 8.87 -3.33
N ALA A 11 4.25 8.51 -3.87
CA ALA A 11 4.35 7.54 -4.96
C ALA A 11 3.87 6.15 -4.56
N ALA A 12 4.29 5.65 -3.39
CA ALA A 12 3.84 4.36 -2.87
C ALA A 12 2.32 4.33 -2.63
N THR A 13 1.78 5.38 -2.00
CA THR A 13 0.34 5.53 -1.76
C THR A 13 -0.44 5.53 -3.08
N ALA A 14 0.05 6.26 -4.10
CA ALA A 14 -0.58 6.31 -5.40
C ALA A 14 -0.59 4.95 -6.11
N LEU A 15 0.48 4.17 -5.98
CA LEU A 15 0.54 2.81 -6.53
C LEU A 15 -0.48 1.89 -5.86
N MET A 16 -0.60 1.92 -4.53
CA MET A 16 -1.56 1.11 -3.79
C MET A 16 -3.01 1.47 -4.14
N ARG A 17 -3.32 2.77 -4.29
CA ARG A 17 -4.65 3.23 -4.74
C ARG A 17 -5.01 2.73 -6.14
N ARG A 18 -4.02 2.64 -7.05
CA ARG A 18 -4.26 2.05 -8.38
C ARG A 18 -4.60 0.57 -8.28
N ALA A 19 -3.98 -0.17 -7.36
CA ALA A 19 -4.32 -1.57 -7.11
C ALA A 19 -5.73 -1.71 -6.50
N GLU A 20 -6.10 -0.84 -5.56
CA GLU A 20 -7.45 -0.81 -4.96
C GLU A 20 -8.55 -0.57 -5.99
N ALA A 21 -8.30 0.31 -6.95
CA ALA A 21 -9.25 0.67 -8.00
C ALA A 21 -9.46 -0.42 -9.07
N LEU A 22 -8.72 -1.54 -9.02
CA LEU A 22 -8.90 -2.62 -9.98
C LEU A 22 -10.28 -3.29 -9.78
N PRO A 23 -11.06 -3.52 -10.85
CA PRO A 23 -12.40 -4.12 -10.72
C PRO A 23 -12.41 -5.47 -9.99
N ILE A 24 -11.37 -6.28 -10.20
CA ILE A 24 -11.22 -7.57 -9.54
C ILE A 24 -11.02 -7.46 -8.02
N VAL A 25 -10.38 -6.38 -7.57
CA VAL A 25 -10.21 -6.06 -6.16
C VAL A 25 -11.51 -5.47 -5.60
N ALA A 26 -12.18 -4.59 -6.34
CA ALA A 26 -13.48 -4.04 -5.94
C ALA A 26 -14.56 -5.13 -5.78
N ALA A 27 -14.49 -6.19 -6.59
CA ALA A 27 -15.35 -7.38 -6.47
C ALA A 27 -14.99 -8.30 -5.29
N ASN A 28 -13.85 -8.07 -4.62
CA ASN A 28 -13.39 -8.86 -3.48
C ASN A 28 -13.23 -7.97 -2.23
N ALA A 29 -14.25 -7.97 -1.37
CA ALA A 29 -14.29 -7.11 -0.18
C ALA A 29 -13.09 -7.31 0.76
N GLN A 30 -12.59 -8.53 0.91
CA GLN A 30 -11.43 -8.82 1.74
C GLN A 30 -10.16 -8.21 1.16
N ALA A 31 -9.93 -8.36 -0.15
CA ALA A 31 -8.78 -7.77 -0.83
C ALA A 31 -8.82 -6.24 -0.79
N SER A 32 -10.00 -5.65 -1.05
CA SER A 32 -10.22 -4.20 -0.96
C SER A 32 -9.90 -3.67 0.43
N GLN A 33 -10.40 -4.32 1.50
CA GLN A 33 -10.11 -3.91 2.89
C GLN A 33 -8.61 -3.99 3.22
N ARG A 34 -7.92 -5.05 2.80
CA ARG A 34 -6.47 -5.20 3.04
C ARG A 34 -5.66 -4.10 2.35
N ILE A 35 -6.01 -3.75 1.12
CA ILE A 35 -5.32 -2.68 0.38
C ILE A 35 -5.62 -1.31 1.00
N ALA A 36 -6.86 -1.04 1.40
CA ALA A 36 -7.24 0.19 2.10
C ALA A 36 -6.50 0.37 3.44
N ALA A 37 -6.31 -0.71 4.19
CA ALA A 37 -5.50 -0.71 5.42
C ALA A 37 -4.03 -0.37 5.13
N ALA A 38 -3.42 -1.01 4.11
CA ALA A 38 -2.04 -0.73 3.72
C ALA A 38 -1.83 0.73 3.28
N ILE A 39 -2.78 1.30 2.52
CA ILE A 39 -2.78 2.73 2.14
C ILE A 39 -2.79 3.63 3.38
N THR A 40 -3.62 3.28 4.36
CA THR A 40 -3.74 4.05 5.60
C THR A 40 -2.46 4.01 6.41
N ASP A 41 -1.85 2.83 6.55
CA ASP A 41 -0.59 2.64 7.27
C ASP A 41 0.55 3.44 6.65
N VAL A 42 0.73 3.37 5.33
CA VAL A 42 1.75 4.15 4.60
C VAL A 42 1.48 5.64 4.68
N SER A 43 0.22 6.08 4.61
CA SER A 43 -0.13 7.50 4.74
C SER A 43 0.19 8.05 6.13
N LYS A 44 0.05 7.23 7.18
CA LYS A 44 0.39 7.59 8.55
C LYS A 44 1.89 7.68 8.80
N MET A 45 2.74 7.07 7.96
CA MET A 45 4.20 7.20 8.08
C MET A 45 4.68 8.64 7.89
N ARG A 46 3.90 9.52 7.22
CA ARG A 46 4.15 10.98 7.17
C ARG A 46 4.03 11.66 8.54
N HIS A 47 3.46 10.98 9.53
CA HIS A 47 3.26 11.52 10.88
C HIS A 47 4.11 10.77 11.91
N ILE A 48 4.78 9.70 11.51
CA ILE A 48 5.70 8.94 12.34
C ILE A 48 7.10 9.44 12.00
N ASP A 49 7.86 9.81 13.02
CA ASP A 49 9.20 10.37 12.89
C ASP A 49 10.22 9.26 12.55
N ILE A 50 9.98 8.54 11.44
CA ILE A 50 10.91 7.53 10.90
C ILE A 50 12.09 8.29 10.31
N ASN A 51 13.10 8.51 11.14
CA ASN A 51 14.32 9.21 10.77
C ASN A 51 15.32 8.35 9.99
N ASP A 52 15.04 7.05 9.80
CA ASP A 52 15.85 6.11 9.01
C ASP A 52 15.19 5.83 7.64
N PRO A 53 15.77 6.33 6.52
CA PRO A 53 15.27 6.07 5.18
C PRO A 53 15.23 4.58 4.81
N LYS A 54 16.12 3.74 5.36
CA LYS A 54 16.12 2.29 5.06
C LYS A 54 14.90 1.63 5.68
N LEU A 55 14.62 1.94 6.94
CA LEU A 55 13.44 1.43 7.63
C LEU A 55 12.16 1.84 6.91
N LEU A 56 12.07 3.08 6.42
CA LEU A 56 10.93 3.50 5.61
C LEU A 56 10.74 2.62 4.38
N VAL A 57 11.81 2.37 3.63
CA VAL A 57 11.75 1.53 2.42
C VAL A 57 11.30 0.12 2.77
N GLU A 58 11.86 -0.48 3.82
CA GLU A 58 11.49 -1.82 4.27
C GLU A 58 10.01 -1.92 4.65
N VAL A 59 9.48 -0.94 5.38
CA VAL A 59 8.07 -0.96 5.79
C VAL A 59 7.15 -0.73 4.58
N VAL A 60 7.50 0.19 3.68
CA VAL A 60 6.72 0.41 2.45
C VAL A 60 6.76 -0.82 1.54
N ASP A 61 7.90 -1.48 1.41
CA ASP A 61 8.06 -2.70 0.62
C ASP A 61 7.20 -3.85 1.19
N GLY A 62 7.22 -4.05 2.51
CA GLY A 62 6.34 -5.00 3.19
C GLY A 62 4.85 -4.73 2.91
N LYS A 63 4.44 -3.45 2.93
CA LYS A 63 3.06 -3.07 2.61
C LYS A 63 2.70 -3.28 1.13
N LEU A 64 3.65 -3.09 0.21
CA LEU A 64 3.45 -3.44 -1.19
C LEU A 64 3.29 -4.95 -1.37
N GLY A 65 4.02 -5.76 -0.61
CA GLY A 65 3.83 -7.21 -0.54
C GLY A 65 2.40 -7.60 -0.10
N GLU A 66 1.89 -6.99 0.97
CA GLU A 66 0.50 -7.21 1.43
C GLU A 66 -0.54 -6.89 0.34
N VAL A 67 -0.32 -5.83 -0.44
CA VAL A 67 -1.18 -5.43 -1.56
C VAL A 67 -1.10 -6.43 -2.72
N GLN A 68 0.09 -6.95 -3.03
CA GLN A 68 0.28 -7.98 -4.04
C GLN A 68 -0.44 -9.28 -3.66
N ASP A 69 -0.35 -9.70 -2.40
CA ASP A 69 -1.05 -10.88 -1.88
C ASP A 69 -2.58 -10.71 -1.91
N ALA A 70 -3.08 -9.52 -1.54
CA ALA A 70 -4.50 -9.19 -1.65
C ALA A 70 -4.99 -9.26 -3.11
N LEU A 71 -4.21 -8.74 -4.05
CA LEU A 71 -4.51 -8.83 -5.48
C LEU A 71 -4.49 -10.29 -5.98
N ALA A 72 -3.53 -11.10 -5.54
CA ALA A 72 -3.47 -12.52 -5.88
C ALA A 72 -4.70 -13.28 -5.34
N THR A 73 -5.13 -12.96 -4.12
CA THR A 73 -6.36 -13.50 -3.51
C THR A 73 -7.58 -13.14 -4.34
N ALA A 74 -7.73 -11.86 -4.72
CA ALA A 74 -8.82 -11.40 -5.58
C ALA A 74 -8.84 -12.13 -6.94
N LYS A 75 -7.66 -12.33 -7.55
CA LYS A 75 -7.51 -13.11 -8.79
C LYS A 75 -7.92 -14.57 -8.63
N ALA A 76 -7.54 -15.20 -7.52
CA ALA A 76 -7.88 -16.59 -7.24
C ALA A 76 -9.39 -16.78 -7.04
N SER A 77 -10.07 -15.84 -6.36
CA SER A 77 -11.52 -15.89 -6.13
C SER A 77 -12.36 -15.61 -7.39
N SER A 78 -11.77 -15.02 -8.42
CA SER A 78 -12.46 -14.70 -9.69
C SER A 78 -12.36 -15.83 -10.74
N ARG A 79 -11.61 -16.89 -10.46
CA ARG A 79 -11.51 -18.08 -11.33
C ARG A 79 -12.60 -19.08 -10.98
#